data_AF-A0AAN8WNE7-F1
#
_entry.id   AF-A0AAN8WNE7-F1
#
_cell.length_a   1.000
_cell.length_b   1.000
_cell.length_c   1.000
_cell.angle_alpha   90.00
_cell.angle_beta   90.00
_cell.angle_gamma   90.00
#
_symmetry.space_group_name_H-M   'P 1'
#
loop_
_entity.id
_entity.type
_entity.pdbx_description
1 polymer ?
#
loop_
_entity_poly.entity_id
_entity_poly.type
_entity_poly.pdbx_seq_one_letter_code
_entity_poly.pdbx_strand_id
1 'polypeptide(L)' 'TFPIIGVGGISTGQDAYEKIRAGASLIQLYTALIYHGPPLVKKITEDLEELLRKDGFSNVKEAVGADKDV' A
#
# COMPACT_ATOMS: atom_id res chain seq x y z
N THR A 1 -9.81 -12.67 -10.34
CA THR A 1 -9.22 -12.70 -8.98
C THR A 1 -10.15 -12.01 -8.01
N PHE A 2 -10.32 -12.56 -6.80
CA PHE A 2 -11.08 -11.90 -5.74
C PHE A 2 -10.25 -10.77 -5.11
N PRO A 3 -10.82 -9.57 -4.87
CA PRO A 3 -10.12 -8.49 -4.17
C PRO A 3 -9.73 -8.90 -2.74
N ILE A 4 -8.49 -8.63 -2.36
CA ILE A 4 -7.96 -8.89 -1.00
C ILE A 4 -7.75 -7.58 -0.28
N ILE A 5 -8.08 -7.53 1.01
CA ILE A 5 -7.80 -6.40 1.89
C ILE A 5 -6.57 -6.74 2.74
N GLY A 6 -5.49 -5.97 2.57
CA GLY A 6 -4.28 -6.07 3.39
C GLY A 6 -4.47 -5.40 4.74
N VAL A 7 -4.19 -6.12 5.82
CA VAL A 7 -4.36 -5.64 7.19
C VAL A 7 -3.13 -5.97 8.05
N GLY A 8 -2.89 -5.14 9.07
CA GLY A 8 -1.88 -5.37 10.10
C GLY A 8 -0.48 -4.85 9.73
N GLY A 9 0.11 -4.09 10.66
CA GLY A 9 1.50 -3.62 10.56
C GLY A 9 1.75 -2.52 9.52
N ILE A 10 0.73 -1.78 9.09
CA ILE A 10 0.86 -0.72 8.08
C ILE A 10 0.95 0.64 8.76
N SER A 11 2.12 1.26 8.68
CA SER A 11 2.43 2.58 9.25
C SER A 11 3.22 3.50 8.33
N THR A 12 3.67 2.99 7.18
CA THR A 12 4.40 3.74 6.15
C THR A 12 3.86 3.43 4.76
N GLY A 13 4.19 4.26 3.76
CA GLY A 13 3.87 3.93 2.36
C GLY A 13 4.55 2.65 1.87
N GLN A 14 5.75 2.34 2.39
CA GLN A 14 6.46 1.11 2.08
C GLN A 14 5.69 -0.12 2.57
N ASP A 15 5.21 -0.13 3.83
CA ASP A 15 4.40 -1.24 4.36
C ASP A 15 3.13 -1.46 3.50
N ALA A 16 2.47 -0.36 3.12
CA ALA A 16 1.28 -0.39 2.27
C ALA A 16 1.61 -0.98 0.89
N TYR A 17 2.72 -0.53 0.30
CA TYR A 17 3.16 -0.93 -1.01
C TYR A 17 3.50 -2.42 -1.09
N GLU A 18 4.17 -2.95 -0.06
CA GLU A 18 4.48 -4.38 0.05
C GLU A 18 3.20 -5.23 0.10
N LYS A 19 2.18 -4.81 0.85
CA LYS A 19 0.89 -5.52 0.86
C LYS A 19 0.22 -5.48 -0.52
N ILE A 20 0.29 -4.35 -1.21
CA ILE A 20 -0.27 -4.18 -2.57
C ILE A 20 0.47 -5.11 -3.55
N ARG A 21 1.79 -5.09 -3.57
CA ARG A 21 2.63 -5.94 -4.44
C ARG A 21 2.47 -7.43 -4.14
N ALA A 22 2.22 -7.81 -2.90
CA ALA A 22 1.85 -9.18 -2.53
C ALA A 22 0.44 -9.60 -3.02
N GLY A 23 -0.43 -8.65 -3.37
CA GLY A 23 -1.75 -8.92 -3.96
C GLY A 23 -2.94 -8.25 -3.29
N ALA A 24 -2.74 -7.40 -2.28
CA ALA A 24 -3.83 -6.62 -1.70
C ALA A 24 -4.34 -5.57 -2.70
N SER A 25 -5.65 -5.50 -2.88
CA SER A 25 -6.31 -4.48 -3.68
C SER A 25 -6.73 -3.26 -2.85
N LEU A 26 -6.78 -3.41 -1.53
CA LEU A 26 -7.13 -2.40 -0.55
C LEU A 26 -6.25 -2.62 0.69
N ILE A 27 -6.05 -1.57 1.49
CA ILE A 27 -5.40 -1.67 2.80
C ILE A 27 -6.25 -1.03 3.89
N GLN A 28 -6.11 -1.49 5.13
CA GLN A 28 -6.76 -0.89 6.30
C GLN A 28 -5.74 -0.46 7.35
N LEU A 29 -5.99 0.72 7.91
CA LEU A 29 -5.20 1.30 8.98
C LEU A 29 -6.06 1.36 10.24
N TYR A 30 -5.52 0.90 11.37
CA TYR A 30 -6.17 1.04 12.68
C TYR A 30 -5.16 1.55 13.70
N THR A 31 -4.29 0.67 14.20
CA THR A 31 -3.30 0.99 15.24
C THR A 31 -2.44 2.20 14.86
N ALA A 32 -1.99 2.29 13.61
CA ALA A 32 -1.17 3.40 13.14
C ALA A 32 -1.91 4.75 13.15
N LEU A 33 -3.23 4.76 12.90
CA LEU A 33 -4.03 6.00 12.99
C LEU A 33 -4.12 6.52 14.44
N ILE A 34 -4.15 5.61 15.42
CA ILE A 34 -4.13 6.01 16.85
C ILE A 34 -2.80 6.71 17.18
N TYR A 35 -1.67 6.18 16.70
CA TYR A 35 -0.34 6.72 17.04
C TYR A 35 0.07 7.95 16.23
N HIS A 36 -0.33 8.03 14.95
CA HIS A 36 0.16 9.06 14.02
C HIS A 36 -0.94 10.06 13.59
N GLY A 37 -2.19 9.79 13.95
CA GLY A 37 -3.32 10.63 13.60
C GLY A 37 -3.73 10.59 12.12
N PRO A 38 -4.78 11.34 11.75
CA PRO A 38 -5.28 11.41 10.37
C PRO A 38 -4.25 11.79 9.28
N PRO A 39 -3.23 12.65 9.52
CA PRO A 39 -2.23 12.99 8.50
C PRO A 39 -1.44 11.81 7.95
N LEU A 40 -1.39 10.69 8.69
CA LEU A 40 -0.76 9.45 8.25
C LEU A 40 -1.27 8.99 6.88
N VAL A 41 -2.58 9.11 6.63
CA VAL A 41 -3.20 8.64 5.37
C VAL A 41 -2.62 9.41 4.18
N LYS A 42 -2.46 10.73 4.34
CA LYS A 42 -1.88 11.58 3.30
C LYS A 42 -0.43 11.19 3.03
N LYS A 43 0.37 11.03 4.09
CA LYS A 43 1.77 10.60 3.98
C LYS A 43 1.92 9.26 3.25
N ILE A 44 1.11 8.26 3.61
CA ILE A 44 1.12 6.95 2.95
C ILE A 44 0.77 7.07 1.46
N THR A 45 -0.16 7.95 1.11
CA THR A 45 -0.57 8.16 -0.28
C THR A 45 0.54 8.82 -1.10
N GLU A 46 1.19 9.84 -0.55
CA GLU A 46 2.35 10.51 -1.19
C GLU A 46 3.52 9.53 -1.38
N ASP A 47 3.88 8.78 -0.34
CA ASP A 47 4.91 7.74 -0.41
C ASP A 47 4.56 6.69 -1.49
N LEU A 48 3.29 6.26 -1.58
CA LEU A 48 2.84 5.30 -2.59
C LEU A 48 2.98 5.83 -4.02
N GLU A 49 2.66 7.10 -4.27
CA GLU A 49 2.84 7.73 -5.59
C GLU A 49 4.32 7.71 -6.02
N GLU A 50 5.23 7.97 -5.10
CA GLU A 50 6.67 7.91 -5.36
C GLU A 50 7.15 6.48 -5.66
N LEU A 51 6.71 5.51 -4.86
CA LEU A 51 7.09 4.09 -5.02
C LEU A 51 6.55 3.51 -6.33
N LEU A 52 5.29 3.80 -6.67
CA LEU A 52 4.67 3.37 -7.94
C LEU A 52 5.46 3.93 -9.13
N ARG A 53 5.76 5.23 -9.11
CA ARG A 53 6.55 5.87 -10.17
C ARG A 53 7.96 5.28 -10.28
N LYS A 54 8.60 4.99 -9.15
CA LYS A 54 9.94 4.39 -9.10
C LYS A 54 9.98 3.01 -9.78
N ASP A 55 8.93 2.22 -9.62
CA ASP A 55 8.81 0.88 -10.22
C ASP A 55 8.18 0.91 -11.63
N GLY A 56 7.88 2.09 -12.17
CA GLY A 56 7.36 2.26 -13.53
C GLY A 56 5.86 2.00 -13.68
N PHE A 57 5.11 1.92 -12.57
CA PHE A 57 3.66 1.77 -12.59
C PHE A 57 2.96 3.11 -12.82
N SER A 58 1.97 3.11 -13.71
CA SER A 58 1.15 4.30 -14.01
C SER A 58 0.00 4.48 -13.02
N ASN A 59 -0.39 3.41 -12.33
CA ASN A 59 -1.41 3.43 -11.28
C ASN A 59 -1.28 2.23 -10.34
N VAL A 60 -1.91 2.31 -9.17
CA VAL A 60 -1.82 1.27 -8.13
C VAL A 60 -2.30 -0.11 -8.56
N LYS A 61 -3.21 -0.21 -9.54
CA LYS A 61 -3.76 -1.52 -9.97
C LYS A 61 -2.69 -2.36 -10.66
N GLU A 62 -1.73 -1.74 -11.32
CA GLU A 62 -0.61 -2.41 -11.99
C GLU A 62 0.35 -3.04 -10.98
N ALA A 63 0.45 -2.47 -9.78
CA ALA A 63 1.28 -3.01 -8.72
C ALA A 63 0.62 -4.19 -7.97
N VAL A 64 -0.70 -4.38 -8.08
CA VAL A 64 -1.41 -5.44 -7.31
C VAL A 64 -0.93 -6.82 -7.72
N GLY A 65 -0.22 -7.51 -6.83
CA GLY A 65 0.28 -8.86 -7.09
C GLY A 65 1.53 -8.90 -7.98
N ALA A 66 2.24 -7.79 -8.16
CA ALA A 66 3.48 -7.74 -8.93
C ALA A 66 4.57 -8.70 -8.44
N ASP A 67 4.50 -9.16 -7.18
CA ASP A 67 5.46 -10.11 -6.60
C ASP A 67 5.06 -11.58 -6.79
N LYS A 68 3.91 -11.87 -7.41
CA LYS A 68 3.42 -13.26 -7.57
C LYS A 68 4.20 -14.09 -8.58
N ASP A 69 4.97 -13.44 -9.45
CA ASP A 69 5.72 -14.06 -10.54
C ASP A 69 7.24 -14.18 -10.24
N VAL A 70 7.65 -13.98 -8.97
CA VAL A 70 9.01 -14.17 -8.47
C VAL A 70 9.13 -15.45 -7.65
#